data_AF-A0A835I727-F1
#
_entry.id   AF-A0A835I727-F1
#
_cell.length_a   1.000
_cell.length_b   1.000
_cell.length_c   1.000
_cell.angle_alpha   90.00
_cell.angle_beta   90.00
_cell.angle_gamma   90.00
#
_symmetry.space_group_name_H-M   'P 1'
#
loop_
_entity.id
_entity.type
_entity.pdbx_description
1 polymer ?
#
loop_
_entity_poly.entity_id
_entity_poly.type
_entity_poly.pdbx_seq_one_letter_code
_entity_poly.pdbx_strand_id
1 'polypeptide(L)'
;MRNITRSSIATKPCVVILLFLALCIGIQSKTESTHTHCKAWLVQSIPTDMPYLPRVPGVLSTADVFRWLAGNSTQSLDIIAQYWQLLSQPDDPRSGDYGYSKADMEKFGVNDGFRVYKSIEDAADRKAKVRFLQHSGVYPDYTKEPSSLALGRPNVENVTLLLGDWWGSGIVHSKVWISDHKDVYIGSANNDWKSLTQVKEVGIYIVGCPKIADEVEIYYNNLWKLASLNSSDHTKEVWDQQWQVYRKVPCWSHFLNSRDRCRYTQSTVKI
;
A
#
# COMPACT_ATOMS: atom_id res chain seq x y z
N MET A 1 79.21 51.46 50.09
CA MET A 1 80.27 51.99 49.19
C MET A 1 79.87 51.68 47.75
N ARG A 2 79.85 52.71 46.88
CA ARG A 2 80.08 52.76 45.41
C ARG A 2 79.88 51.44 44.62
N ASN A 3 79.23 51.35 43.46
CA ASN A 3 78.95 52.31 42.39
C ASN A 3 77.96 51.67 41.38
N ILE A 4 77.34 52.54 40.60
CA ILE A 4 76.50 52.29 39.41
C ILE A 4 77.33 51.71 38.26
N THR A 5 76.76 50.80 37.45
CA THR A 5 76.90 50.81 35.97
C THR A 5 75.76 50.05 35.27
N ARG A 6 75.15 50.73 34.29
CA ARG A 6 74.17 50.25 33.28
C ARG A 6 74.83 49.39 32.20
N SER A 7 74.03 48.54 31.54
CA SER A 7 74.07 48.13 30.10
C SER A 7 73.33 46.78 29.97
N SER A 8 72.12 46.63 29.40
CA SER A 8 71.63 46.79 28.02
C SER A 8 71.36 45.42 27.35
N ILE A 9 70.07 45.16 27.12
CA ILE A 9 69.45 44.41 26.00
C ILE A 9 69.76 42.91 25.85
N ALA A 10 68.75 42.06 26.05
CA ALA A 10 68.08 41.33 24.96
C ALA A 10 67.00 40.38 25.53
N THR A 11 65.73 40.77 25.39
CA THR A 11 64.57 39.91 25.65
C THR A 11 64.27 39.04 24.43
N LYS A 12 64.22 37.71 24.61
CA LYS A 12 63.35 36.82 23.82
C LYS A 12 62.75 35.76 24.77
N PRO A 13 61.45 35.84 25.10
CA PRO A 13 60.77 34.72 25.72
C PRO A 13 60.39 33.72 24.63
N CYS A 14 60.98 32.54 24.71
CA CYS A 14 60.47 31.37 24.02
C CYS A 14 59.39 30.73 24.91
N VAL A 15 58.36 30.18 24.27
CA VAL A 15 57.32 29.33 24.86
C VAL A 15 56.24 30.10 25.64
N VAL A 16 55.09 30.35 24.99
CA VAL A 16 53.74 29.86 25.35
C VAL A 16 52.76 30.44 24.32
N ILE A 17 52.69 29.88 23.11
CA ILE A 17 51.50 30.01 22.24
C ILE A 17 51.38 28.73 21.44
N LEU A 18 50.76 27.70 22.03
CA LEU A 18 50.32 26.49 21.31
C LEU A 18 49.16 25.82 22.07
N LEU A 19 48.20 26.63 22.53
CA LEU A 19 47.01 26.14 23.26
C LEU A 19 45.70 26.81 22.81
N PHE A 20 45.65 27.36 21.60
CA PHE A 20 44.42 27.94 21.02
C PHE A 20 44.25 27.62 19.53
N LEU A 21 44.54 26.37 19.13
CA LEU A 21 44.25 25.87 17.77
C LEU A 21 43.57 24.49 17.76
N ALA A 22 42.92 24.12 18.87
CA ALA A 22 42.15 22.87 18.99
C ALA A 22 40.71 23.09 19.48
N LEU A 23 40.15 24.29 19.28
CA LEU A 23 38.77 24.63 19.67
C LEU A 23 37.89 25.12 18.51
N CYS A 24 38.26 24.74 17.28
CA CYS A 24 37.40 24.81 16.10
C CYS A 24 37.42 23.50 15.30
N ILE A 25 37.61 22.35 15.95
CA ILE A 25 37.10 21.11 15.37
C ILE A 25 35.60 21.19 15.60
N GLY A 26 34.92 21.74 14.61
CA GLY A 26 33.47 21.73 14.57
C GLY A 26 33.02 20.31 14.90
N ILE A 27 32.19 20.19 15.93
CA ILE A 27 31.32 19.04 16.07
C ILE A 27 30.40 19.14 14.85
N GLN A 28 30.88 18.64 13.71
CA GLN A 28 30.00 18.07 12.72
C GLN A 28 29.35 16.92 13.45
N SER A 29 28.23 17.22 14.11
CA SER A 29 27.15 16.27 14.23
C SER A 29 26.88 15.84 12.81
N LYS A 30 27.56 14.77 12.39
CA LYS A 30 27.07 13.92 11.33
C LYS A 30 25.76 13.42 11.91
N THR A 31 24.69 14.17 11.69
CA THR A 31 23.40 13.56 11.51
C THR A 31 23.63 12.59 10.37
N GLU A 32 24.06 11.38 10.69
CA GLU A 32 23.63 10.22 9.93
C GLU A 32 22.12 10.35 9.92
N SER A 33 21.62 11.01 8.89
CA SER A 33 20.31 10.68 8.35
C SER A 33 20.36 9.17 8.27
N THR A 34 19.69 8.51 9.21
CA THR A 34 19.38 7.10 9.12
C THR A 34 18.48 7.00 7.91
N HIS A 35 19.08 7.02 6.72
CA HIS A 35 18.43 6.68 5.49
C HIS A 35 18.09 5.21 5.70
N THR A 36 16.90 4.94 6.24
CA THR A 36 16.29 3.63 6.15
C THR A 36 16.30 3.31 4.67
N HIS A 37 17.24 2.45 4.27
CA HIS A 37 17.41 2.08 2.89
C HIS A 37 16.13 1.38 2.47
N CYS A 38 15.28 2.12 1.75
CA CYS A 38 14.10 1.60 1.11
C CYS A 38 14.51 0.48 0.16
N LYS A 39 13.89 -0.69 0.30
CA LYS A 39 14.16 -1.84 -0.57
C LYS A 39 12.93 -2.12 -1.41
N ALA A 40 13.17 -2.52 -2.65
CA ALA A 40 12.12 -2.95 -3.56
C ALA A 40 12.51 -4.30 -4.17
N TRP A 41 11.53 -5.19 -4.30
CA TRP A 41 11.68 -6.48 -4.95
C TRP A 41 10.57 -6.66 -5.97
N LEU A 42 10.92 -7.32 -7.07
CA LEU A 42 9.92 -7.90 -7.95
C LEU A 42 9.24 -9.06 -7.23
N VAL A 43 7.96 -9.20 -7.50
CA VAL A 43 7.09 -10.25 -6.96
C VAL A 43 6.39 -10.90 -8.12
N GLN A 44 6.21 -12.23 -8.07
CA GLN A 44 5.48 -12.96 -9.09
C GLN A 44 4.68 -14.13 -8.51
N SER A 45 3.62 -14.48 -9.23
CA SER A 45 2.94 -15.77 -9.15
C SER A 45 3.12 -16.47 -10.48
N ILE A 46 3.37 -17.78 -10.48
CA ILE A 46 3.40 -18.61 -11.69
C ILE A 46 2.62 -19.89 -11.38
N PRO A 47 1.83 -20.41 -12.33
CA PRO A 47 1.10 -21.66 -12.16
C PRO A 47 1.99 -22.80 -11.64
N THR A 48 1.59 -23.46 -10.56
CA THR A 48 2.38 -24.52 -9.91
C THR A 48 2.60 -25.75 -10.80
N ASP A 49 1.78 -25.93 -11.83
CA ASP A 49 1.79 -27.06 -12.76
C ASP A 49 2.34 -26.70 -14.15
N MET A 50 3.11 -25.61 -14.28
CA MET A 50 3.85 -25.24 -15.50
C MET A 50 5.35 -25.59 -15.40
N PRO A 51 5.77 -26.84 -15.69
CA PRO A 51 7.17 -27.28 -15.50
C PRO A 51 8.19 -26.52 -16.36
N TYR A 52 7.76 -25.95 -17.49
CA TYR A 52 8.61 -25.20 -18.40
C TYR A 52 8.68 -23.69 -18.11
N LEU A 53 8.01 -23.23 -17.04
CA LEU A 53 8.03 -21.84 -16.63
C LEU A 53 8.44 -21.76 -15.15
N PRO A 54 9.74 -21.95 -14.83
CA PRO A 54 10.21 -21.82 -13.46
C PRO A 54 10.09 -20.36 -12.98
N ARG A 55 10.05 -20.17 -11.66
CA ARG A 55 10.15 -18.83 -11.08
C ARG A 55 11.50 -18.20 -11.41
N VAL A 56 11.50 -16.90 -11.66
CA VAL A 56 12.73 -16.15 -11.95
C VAL A 56 13.57 -16.08 -10.66
N PRO A 57 14.84 -16.53 -10.67
CA PRO A 57 15.69 -16.47 -9.48
C PRO A 57 15.79 -15.04 -8.92
N GLY A 58 15.60 -14.90 -7.61
CA GLY A 58 15.63 -13.61 -6.92
C GLY A 58 14.30 -12.82 -6.92
N VAL A 59 13.27 -13.30 -7.63
CA VAL A 59 11.92 -12.73 -7.58
C VAL A 59 11.11 -13.41 -6.47
N LEU A 60 10.39 -12.62 -5.68
CA LEU A 60 9.62 -13.12 -4.54
C LEU A 60 8.30 -13.75 -4.96
N SER A 61 7.77 -14.65 -4.13
CA SER A 61 6.42 -15.20 -4.29
C SER A 61 5.38 -14.17 -3.85
N THR A 62 4.33 -13.96 -4.65
CA THR A 62 3.19 -13.10 -4.23
C THR A 62 2.53 -13.60 -2.95
N ALA A 63 2.33 -14.92 -2.84
CA ALA A 63 1.72 -15.52 -1.65
C ALA A 63 2.55 -15.23 -0.38
N ASP A 64 3.87 -15.33 -0.48
CA ASP A 64 4.74 -15.06 0.67
C ASP A 64 4.74 -13.57 1.02
N VAL A 65 4.79 -12.68 0.03
CA VAL A 65 4.71 -11.23 0.26
C VAL A 65 3.40 -10.83 0.94
N PHE A 66 2.26 -11.37 0.51
CA PHE A 66 0.96 -11.08 1.15
C PHE A 66 0.93 -11.59 2.59
N ARG A 67 1.47 -12.79 2.84
CA ARG A 67 1.62 -13.34 4.20
C ARG A 67 2.54 -12.47 5.06
N TRP A 68 3.64 -11.94 4.51
CA TRP A 68 4.55 -11.07 5.26
C TRP A 68 3.93 -9.71 5.56
N LEU A 69 3.24 -9.09 4.60
CA LEU A 69 2.53 -7.83 4.81
C LEU A 69 1.48 -7.98 5.92
N ALA A 70 0.63 -9.00 5.86
CA ALA A 70 -0.37 -9.22 6.90
C ALA A 70 0.25 -9.70 8.23
N GLY A 71 1.17 -10.66 8.15
CA GLY A 71 1.79 -11.30 9.31
C GLY A 71 2.67 -10.36 10.12
N ASN A 72 3.30 -9.38 9.47
CA ASN A 72 4.15 -8.40 10.14
C ASN A 72 3.39 -7.11 10.53
N SER A 73 2.16 -6.89 10.05
CA SER A 73 1.34 -5.77 10.49
C SER A 73 1.07 -5.85 11.99
N THR A 74 1.40 -4.75 12.69
CA THR A 74 1.20 -4.56 14.13
C THR A 74 0.31 -3.38 14.45
N GLN A 75 0.22 -2.40 13.55
CA GLN A 75 -0.57 -1.17 13.70
C GLN A 75 -1.73 -1.13 12.72
N SER A 76 -1.45 -1.35 11.42
CA SER A 76 -2.43 -1.21 10.35
C SER A 76 -2.17 -2.15 9.17
N LEU A 77 -3.25 -2.53 8.50
CA LEU A 77 -3.24 -3.28 7.26
C LEU A 77 -4.39 -2.77 6.36
N ASP A 78 -4.04 -2.05 5.31
CA ASP A 78 -5.00 -1.51 4.35
C ASP A 78 -4.88 -2.26 3.02
N ILE A 79 -6.00 -2.80 2.52
CA ILE A 79 -6.01 -3.61 1.30
C ILE A 79 -7.06 -3.07 0.33
N ILE A 80 -6.65 -2.84 -0.93
CA ILE A 80 -7.53 -2.58 -2.06
C ILE A 80 -7.62 -3.84 -2.91
N ALA A 81 -8.84 -4.28 -3.20
CA ALA A 81 -9.12 -5.48 -3.96
C ALA A 81 -10.23 -5.26 -4.98
N GLN A 82 -10.11 -5.89 -6.15
CA GLN A 82 -11.23 -5.98 -7.08
C GLN A 82 -12.25 -7.03 -6.63
N TYR A 83 -11.80 -8.22 -6.24
CA TYR A 83 -12.61 -9.30 -5.70
C TYR A 83 -11.76 -10.15 -4.73
N TRP A 84 -12.41 -11.05 -3.99
CA TRP A 84 -11.79 -11.87 -2.95
C TRP A 84 -12.14 -13.34 -3.11
N GLN A 85 -11.19 -14.26 -3.10
CA GLN A 85 -11.50 -15.69 -3.00
C GLN A 85 -10.25 -16.40 -2.48
N LEU A 86 -9.73 -15.94 -1.34
CA LEU A 86 -8.55 -16.56 -0.71
C LEU A 86 -8.91 -17.95 -0.15
N LEU A 87 -10.17 -18.13 0.25
CA LEU A 87 -10.73 -19.41 0.66
C LEU A 87 -11.41 -20.05 -0.54
N SER A 88 -10.99 -21.27 -0.89
CA SER A 88 -11.64 -22.02 -1.96
C SER A 88 -13.08 -22.41 -1.62
N GLN A 89 -13.91 -22.51 -2.64
CA GLN A 89 -15.33 -22.86 -2.50
C GLN A 89 -15.74 -23.89 -3.57
N PRO A 90 -15.11 -25.08 -3.62
CA PRO A 90 -15.36 -26.06 -4.69
C PRO A 90 -16.79 -26.63 -4.69
N ASP A 91 -17.53 -26.43 -3.59
CA ASP A 91 -18.93 -26.83 -3.46
C ASP A 91 -19.93 -25.71 -3.78
N ASP A 92 -19.48 -24.45 -4.01
CA ASP A 92 -20.36 -23.34 -4.39
C ASP A 92 -20.45 -23.24 -5.92
N PRO A 93 -21.62 -23.47 -6.56
CA PRO A 93 -21.78 -23.43 -8.01
C PRO A 93 -21.52 -22.06 -8.65
N ARG A 94 -21.46 -20.99 -7.85
CA ARG A 94 -21.06 -19.65 -8.31
C ARG A 94 -19.55 -19.47 -8.33
N SER A 95 -18.82 -20.42 -7.76
CA SER A 95 -17.39 -20.32 -7.63
C SER A 95 -16.67 -20.72 -8.91
N GLY A 96 -15.61 -19.97 -9.26
CA GLY A 96 -14.70 -20.37 -10.35
C GLY A 96 -13.89 -21.63 -10.04
N ASP A 97 -13.99 -22.19 -8.83
CA ASP A 97 -13.38 -23.49 -8.45
C ASP A 97 -14.43 -24.60 -8.22
N TYR A 98 -15.70 -24.36 -8.59
CA TYR A 98 -16.76 -25.34 -8.44
C TYR A 98 -16.47 -26.66 -9.17
N GLY A 99 -16.68 -27.78 -8.48
CA GLY A 99 -16.59 -29.12 -9.05
C GLY A 99 -15.18 -29.74 -9.01
N TYR A 100 -14.16 -29.01 -8.56
CA TYR A 100 -12.84 -29.60 -8.33
C TYR A 100 -12.82 -30.49 -7.09
N SER A 101 -12.14 -31.64 -7.17
CA SER A 101 -11.97 -32.51 -6.02
C SER A 101 -11.00 -31.90 -5.01
N LYS A 102 -11.03 -32.38 -3.76
CA LYS A 102 -10.04 -31.99 -2.74
C LYS A 102 -8.59 -32.21 -3.23
N ALA A 103 -8.33 -33.31 -3.93
CA ALA A 103 -7.01 -33.61 -4.47
C ALA A 103 -6.59 -32.62 -5.56
N ASP A 104 -7.52 -32.20 -6.41
CA ASP A 104 -7.26 -31.15 -7.41
C ASP A 104 -6.93 -29.81 -6.73
N MET A 105 -7.73 -29.41 -5.74
CA MET A 105 -7.51 -28.16 -4.99
C MET A 105 -6.15 -28.14 -4.28
N GLU A 106 -5.76 -29.26 -3.65
CA GLU A 106 -4.44 -29.42 -3.03
C GLU A 106 -3.32 -29.31 -4.08
N LYS A 107 -3.47 -29.98 -5.22
CA LYS A 107 -2.52 -29.91 -6.34
C LYS A 107 -2.39 -28.49 -6.89
N PHE A 108 -3.48 -27.75 -6.99
CA PHE A 108 -3.48 -26.36 -7.48
C PHE A 108 -2.94 -25.35 -6.45
N GLY A 109 -2.59 -25.78 -5.24
CA GLY A 109 -1.93 -24.94 -4.25
C GLY A 109 -2.89 -24.02 -3.49
N VAL A 110 -4.16 -24.39 -3.35
CA VAL A 110 -5.18 -23.62 -2.61
C VAL A 110 -4.73 -23.16 -1.20
N ASN A 111 -3.85 -23.94 -0.57
CA ASN A 111 -3.33 -23.67 0.75
C ASN A 111 -2.60 -22.32 0.87
N ASP A 112 -2.05 -21.78 -0.23
CA ASP A 112 -1.41 -20.46 -0.19
C ASP A 112 -2.43 -19.33 0.01
N GLY A 113 -3.61 -19.43 -0.63
CA GLY A 113 -4.74 -18.53 -0.36
C GLY A 113 -5.21 -18.63 1.08
N PHE A 114 -5.40 -19.84 1.59
CA PHE A 114 -5.77 -20.08 2.99
C PHE A 114 -4.77 -19.47 3.97
N ARG A 115 -3.46 -19.62 3.72
CA ARG A 115 -2.40 -19.05 4.58
C ARG A 115 -2.36 -17.53 4.54
N VAL A 116 -2.62 -16.91 3.39
CA VAL A 116 -2.77 -15.45 3.29
C VAL A 116 -3.98 -15.00 4.10
N TYR A 117 -5.15 -15.63 3.91
CA TYR A 117 -6.35 -15.33 4.68
C TYR A 117 -6.09 -15.43 6.18
N LYS A 118 -5.43 -16.52 6.62
CA LYS A 118 -5.10 -16.71 8.03
C LYS A 118 -4.16 -15.63 8.57
N SER A 119 -3.21 -15.16 7.75
CA SER A 119 -2.29 -14.08 8.15
C SER A 119 -3.03 -12.74 8.35
N ILE A 120 -4.09 -12.47 7.56
CA ILE A 120 -4.97 -11.30 7.75
C ILE A 120 -5.80 -11.45 9.02
N GLU A 121 -6.36 -12.64 9.27
CA GLU A 121 -7.09 -12.93 10.50
C GLU A 121 -6.19 -12.74 11.73
N ASP A 122 -4.96 -13.26 11.69
CA ASP A 122 -4.01 -13.12 12.78
C ASP A 122 -3.62 -11.66 13.02
N ALA A 123 -3.56 -10.82 11.98
CA ALA A 123 -3.36 -9.37 12.12
C ALA A 123 -4.53 -8.71 12.87
N ALA A 124 -5.76 -9.07 12.50
CA ALA A 124 -6.96 -8.61 13.20
C ALA A 124 -6.99 -9.09 14.67
N ASP A 125 -6.58 -10.33 14.93
CA ASP A 125 -6.55 -10.90 16.28
C ASP A 125 -5.49 -10.22 17.17
N ARG A 126 -4.36 -9.81 16.58
CA ARG A 126 -3.34 -8.93 17.20
C ARG A 126 -3.81 -7.49 17.41
N LYS A 127 -5.06 -7.16 17.05
CA LYS A 127 -5.67 -5.82 17.18
C LYS A 127 -5.06 -4.75 16.27
N ALA A 128 -4.36 -5.15 15.21
CA ALA A 128 -4.03 -4.21 14.13
C ALA A 128 -5.34 -3.70 13.49
N LYS A 129 -5.34 -2.44 13.05
CA LYS A 129 -6.46 -1.87 12.31
C LYS A 129 -6.45 -2.41 10.88
N VAL A 130 -7.43 -3.21 10.50
CA VAL A 130 -7.53 -3.80 9.15
C VAL A 130 -8.64 -3.10 8.38
N ARG A 131 -8.35 -2.62 7.17
CA ARG A 131 -9.34 -1.94 6.31
C ARG A 131 -9.36 -2.52 4.90
N PHE A 132 -10.53 -2.96 4.47
CA PHE A 132 -10.75 -3.52 3.13
C PHE A 132 -11.52 -2.54 2.25
N LEU A 133 -10.91 -2.08 1.16
CA LEU A 133 -11.58 -1.38 0.09
C LEU A 133 -11.81 -2.35 -1.06
N GLN A 134 -13.08 -2.64 -1.36
CA GLN A 134 -13.45 -3.65 -2.35
C GLN A 134 -14.39 -3.11 -3.42
N HIS A 135 -14.59 -3.90 -4.47
CA HIS A 135 -15.62 -3.70 -5.47
C HIS A 135 -16.67 -4.81 -5.40
N SER A 136 -17.85 -4.57 -5.98
CA SER A 136 -18.95 -5.54 -6.11
C SER A 136 -19.60 -5.40 -7.48
N GLY A 137 -20.35 -6.42 -7.93
CA GLY A 137 -21.06 -6.36 -9.21
C GLY A 137 -20.27 -6.85 -10.45
N VAL A 138 -19.11 -7.48 -10.26
CA VAL A 138 -18.45 -8.28 -11.31
C VAL A 138 -18.54 -9.76 -10.94
N TYR A 139 -18.86 -10.62 -11.92
CA TYR A 139 -18.93 -12.05 -11.64
C TYR A 139 -17.52 -12.65 -11.49
N PRO A 140 -17.31 -13.48 -10.46
CA PRO A 140 -18.21 -13.76 -9.35
C PRO A 140 -18.03 -12.69 -8.24
N ASP A 141 -19.14 -12.24 -7.65
CA ASP A 141 -19.10 -11.23 -6.57
C ASP A 141 -18.74 -11.92 -5.25
N TYR A 142 -17.59 -11.55 -4.69
CA TYR A 142 -17.04 -12.19 -3.51
C TYR A 142 -16.72 -11.24 -2.37
N THR A 143 -17.63 -10.31 -2.09
CA THR A 143 -17.53 -9.41 -0.93
C THR A 143 -17.68 -10.10 0.44
N LYS A 144 -17.98 -11.41 0.47
CA LYS A 144 -18.28 -12.17 1.70
C LYS A 144 -17.07 -12.35 2.63
N GLU A 145 -15.90 -12.69 2.10
CA GLU A 145 -14.70 -12.96 2.91
C GLU A 145 -14.32 -11.76 3.82
N PRO A 146 -14.10 -10.55 3.27
CA PRO A 146 -13.79 -9.37 4.09
C PRO A 146 -14.96 -8.96 5.00
N SER A 147 -16.20 -9.07 4.54
CA SER A 147 -17.38 -8.76 5.38
C SER A 147 -17.50 -9.72 6.57
N SER A 148 -17.21 -11.01 6.37
CA SER A 148 -17.24 -12.02 7.43
C SER A 148 -16.10 -11.82 8.42
N LEU A 149 -14.92 -11.38 7.95
CA LEU A 149 -13.81 -11.06 8.85
C LEU A 149 -14.11 -9.81 9.69
N ALA A 150 -14.75 -8.79 9.09
CA ALA A 150 -15.18 -7.57 9.78
C ALA A 150 -16.28 -7.83 10.83
N LEU A 151 -17.15 -8.81 10.57
CA LEU A 151 -18.27 -9.12 11.46
C LEU A 151 -17.80 -9.45 12.89
N GLY A 152 -18.22 -8.63 13.85
CA GLY A 152 -17.88 -8.80 15.26
C GLY A 152 -16.47 -8.37 15.66
N ARG A 153 -15.66 -7.83 14.74
CA ARG A 153 -14.31 -7.31 15.03
C ARG A 153 -14.27 -5.78 14.91
N PRO A 154 -14.21 -5.02 16.03
CA PRO A 154 -14.25 -3.55 15.99
C PRO A 154 -13.01 -2.90 15.34
N ASN A 155 -11.92 -3.64 15.17
CA ASN A 155 -10.69 -3.19 14.52
C ASN A 155 -10.61 -3.56 13.03
N VAL A 156 -11.68 -4.12 12.45
CA VAL A 156 -11.73 -4.53 11.06
C VAL A 156 -12.91 -3.83 10.38
N GLU A 157 -12.63 -3.08 9.32
CA GLU A 157 -13.61 -2.33 8.55
C GLU A 157 -13.57 -2.76 7.08
N ASN A 158 -14.71 -2.77 6.39
CA ASN A 158 -14.75 -2.94 4.95
C ASN A 158 -15.72 -1.95 4.30
N VAL A 159 -15.37 -1.46 3.11
CA VAL A 159 -16.21 -0.58 2.29
C VAL A 159 -16.23 -1.07 0.84
N THR A 160 -17.41 -1.02 0.22
CA THR A 160 -17.58 -1.31 -1.20
C THR A 160 -17.62 0.00 -1.98
N LEU A 161 -16.75 0.15 -2.97
CA LEU A 161 -16.74 1.28 -3.91
C LEU A 161 -17.25 0.84 -5.29
N LEU A 162 -18.35 1.47 -5.71
CA LEU A 162 -18.93 1.29 -7.04
C LEU A 162 -18.59 2.50 -7.92
N LEU A 163 -17.54 2.39 -8.75
CA LEU A 163 -17.18 3.48 -9.68
C LEU A 163 -18.28 3.74 -10.71
N GLY A 164 -19.11 2.74 -11.02
CA GLY A 164 -20.34 2.93 -11.82
C GLY A 164 -21.28 3.98 -11.25
N ASP A 165 -21.35 4.13 -9.92
CA ASP A 165 -22.18 5.14 -9.29
C ASP A 165 -21.63 6.57 -9.48
N TRP A 166 -20.36 6.70 -9.81
CA TRP A 166 -19.66 7.98 -9.97
C TRP A 166 -19.49 8.40 -11.44
N TRP A 167 -19.27 7.43 -12.32
CA TRP A 167 -18.96 7.66 -13.74
C TRP A 167 -19.88 6.91 -14.72
N GLY A 168 -20.94 6.27 -14.23
CA GLY A 168 -21.89 5.49 -15.03
C GLY A 168 -21.40 4.10 -15.40
N SER A 169 -20.09 3.84 -15.29
CA SER A 169 -19.47 2.51 -15.40
C SER A 169 -18.12 2.49 -14.68
N GLY A 170 -17.46 1.33 -14.66
CA GLY A 170 -16.13 1.16 -14.11
C GLY A 170 -16.11 0.37 -12.80
N ILE A 171 -14.91 -0.13 -12.47
CA ILE A 171 -14.66 -1.06 -11.36
C ILE A 171 -13.39 -0.69 -10.61
N VAL A 172 -13.28 -1.02 -9.32
CA VAL A 172 -11.98 -0.92 -8.63
C VAL A 172 -11.10 -2.07 -9.10
N HIS A 173 -10.12 -1.78 -9.96
CA HIS A 173 -9.19 -2.78 -10.49
C HIS A 173 -7.81 -2.75 -9.82
N SER A 174 -7.65 -1.98 -8.75
CA SER A 174 -6.39 -1.88 -8.01
C SER A 174 -6.17 -3.08 -7.09
N LYS A 175 -4.92 -3.54 -6.98
CA LYS A 175 -4.49 -4.58 -6.04
C LYS A 175 -3.31 -4.04 -5.26
N VAL A 176 -3.63 -3.51 -4.09
CA VAL A 176 -2.70 -2.74 -3.26
C VAL A 176 -2.80 -3.22 -1.82
N TRP A 177 -1.67 -3.42 -1.18
CA TRP A 177 -1.58 -3.73 0.24
C TRP A 177 -0.61 -2.76 0.90
N ILE A 178 -0.99 -2.21 2.05
CA ILE A 178 -0.18 -1.26 2.82
C ILE A 178 -0.15 -1.76 4.26
N SER A 179 1.06 -1.97 4.79
CA SER A 179 1.30 -2.48 6.14
C SER A 179 2.05 -1.43 6.97
N ASP A 180 1.49 -1.11 8.14
CA ASP A 180 2.07 -0.24 9.17
C ASP A 180 2.62 1.10 8.65
N HIS A 181 1.97 1.71 7.65
CA HIS A 181 2.42 2.96 7.03
C HIS A 181 3.85 2.93 6.46
N LYS A 182 4.34 1.74 6.07
CA LYS A 182 5.76 1.55 5.77
C LYS A 182 6.05 0.59 4.61
N ASP A 183 5.33 -0.53 4.56
CA ASP A 183 5.58 -1.59 3.59
C ASP A 183 4.40 -1.70 2.63
N VAL A 184 4.67 -1.79 1.33
CA VAL A 184 3.64 -1.69 0.28
C VAL A 184 3.81 -2.80 -0.74
N TYR A 185 2.70 -3.39 -1.19
CA TYR A 185 2.64 -4.12 -2.44
C TYR A 185 1.71 -3.41 -3.44
N ILE A 186 2.13 -3.35 -4.70
CA ILE A 186 1.31 -2.96 -5.84
C ILE A 186 1.57 -3.95 -6.97
N GLY A 187 0.53 -4.53 -7.55
CA GLY A 187 0.71 -5.48 -8.65
C GLY A 187 -0.59 -5.91 -9.31
N SER A 188 -0.50 -7.00 -10.07
CA SER A 188 -1.62 -7.56 -10.84
C SER A 188 -2.43 -8.61 -10.08
N ALA A 189 -1.84 -9.25 -9.06
CA ALA A 189 -2.46 -10.36 -8.35
C ALA A 189 -3.70 -9.92 -7.56
N ASN A 190 -4.84 -10.53 -7.87
CA ASN A 190 -6.07 -10.39 -7.09
C ASN A 190 -5.94 -11.06 -5.72
N ASN A 191 -6.87 -10.74 -4.82
CA ASN A 191 -6.96 -11.37 -3.51
C ASN A 191 -7.71 -12.70 -3.59
N ASP A 192 -7.25 -13.59 -4.46
CA ASP A 192 -7.77 -14.94 -4.60
C ASP A 192 -6.66 -15.98 -4.71
N TRP A 193 -6.96 -17.21 -4.31
CA TRP A 193 -5.97 -18.27 -4.28
C TRP A 193 -5.39 -18.58 -5.67
N LYS A 194 -6.15 -18.39 -6.76
CA LYS A 194 -5.70 -18.65 -8.14
C LYS A 194 -4.68 -17.60 -8.57
N SER A 195 -4.86 -16.32 -8.25
CA SER A 195 -3.83 -15.30 -8.48
C SER A 195 -2.53 -15.57 -7.72
N LEU A 196 -2.55 -16.38 -6.66
CA LEU A 196 -1.34 -16.74 -5.92
C LEU A 196 -0.61 -17.96 -6.50
N THR A 197 -1.32 -18.90 -7.11
CA THR A 197 -0.73 -20.20 -7.50
C THR A 197 -1.04 -20.68 -8.91
N GLN A 198 -2.00 -20.08 -9.62
CA GLN A 198 -2.52 -20.55 -10.93
C GLN A 198 -2.61 -19.45 -12.00
N VAL A 199 -2.29 -18.20 -11.68
CA VAL A 199 -2.21 -17.09 -12.64
C VAL A 199 -0.78 -16.54 -12.67
N LYS A 200 -0.36 -16.11 -13.85
CA LYS A 200 0.92 -15.41 -14.03
C LYS A 200 0.75 -13.96 -13.61
N GLU A 201 1.21 -13.63 -12.41
CA GLU A 201 1.08 -12.29 -11.83
C GLU A 201 2.45 -11.65 -11.65
N VAL A 202 2.47 -10.32 -11.65
CA VAL A 202 3.66 -9.51 -11.36
C VAL A 202 3.31 -8.36 -10.43
N GLY A 203 4.23 -7.99 -9.55
CA GLY A 203 4.09 -6.82 -8.70
C GLY A 203 5.43 -6.35 -8.17
N ILE A 204 5.37 -5.30 -7.36
CA ILE A 204 6.49 -4.75 -6.61
C ILE A 204 6.16 -4.78 -5.13
N TYR A 205 7.10 -5.27 -4.33
CA TYR A 205 7.06 -5.22 -2.88
C TYR A 205 8.11 -4.23 -2.40
N ILE A 206 7.69 -3.23 -1.64
CA ILE A 206 8.48 -2.09 -1.21
C ILE A 206 8.51 -2.12 0.32
N VAL A 207 9.69 -2.15 0.94
CA VAL A 207 9.86 -2.34 2.40
C VAL A 207 10.73 -1.27 3.01
N GLY A 208 10.30 -0.75 4.16
CA GLY A 208 11.00 0.26 4.91
C GLY A 208 10.90 1.64 4.27
N CYS A 209 9.77 1.93 3.60
CA CYS A 209 9.63 3.10 2.74
C CYS A 209 8.40 3.94 3.12
N PRO A 210 8.37 4.56 4.33
CA PRO A 210 7.20 5.28 4.82
C PRO A 210 6.75 6.41 3.89
N LYS A 211 7.69 7.14 3.27
CA LYS A 211 7.34 8.19 2.29
C LYS A 211 6.58 7.65 1.07
N ILE A 212 6.87 6.42 0.63
CA ILE A 212 6.13 5.80 -0.48
C ILE A 212 4.77 5.32 0.01
N ALA A 213 4.74 4.72 1.21
CA ALA A 213 3.48 4.32 1.84
C ALA A 213 2.52 5.51 2.01
N ASP A 214 3.01 6.67 2.50
CA ASP A 214 2.22 7.90 2.65
C ASP A 214 1.53 8.31 1.33
N GLU A 215 2.25 8.28 0.21
CA GLU A 215 1.69 8.63 -1.11
C GLU A 215 0.63 7.62 -1.58
N VAL A 216 0.88 6.33 -1.35
CA VAL A 216 -0.08 5.26 -1.69
C VAL A 216 -1.31 5.31 -0.78
N GLU A 217 -1.14 5.72 0.48
CA GLU A 217 -2.22 5.93 1.43
C GLU A 217 -3.08 7.13 1.09
N ILE A 218 -2.54 8.19 0.49
CA ILE A 218 -3.35 9.28 -0.06
C ILE A 218 -4.32 8.70 -1.09
N TYR A 219 -3.83 7.89 -2.03
CA TYR A 219 -4.68 7.20 -3.01
C TYR A 219 -5.72 6.29 -2.33
N TYR A 220 -5.32 5.47 -1.36
CA TYR A 220 -6.23 4.62 -0.59
C TYR A 220 -7.33 5.42 0.11
N ASN A 221 -6.95 6.43 0.88
CA ASN A 221 -7.86 7.22 1.71
C ASN A 221 -8.81 8.06 0.85
N ASN A 222 -8.38 8.48 -0.33
CA ASN A 222 -9.24 9.13 -1.32
C ASN A 222 -10.34 8.20 -1.82
N LEU A 223 -10.00 6.97 -2.21
CA LEU A 223 -11.00 5.98 -2.63
C LEU A 223 -11.90 5.56 -1.46
N TRP A 224 -11.34 5.41 -0.26
CA TRP A 224 -12.10 5.10 0.95
C TRP A 224 -13.13 6.20 1.25
N LYS A 225 -12.69 7.46 1.15
CA LYS A 225 -13.58 8.60 1.33
C LYS A 225 -14.64 8.63 0.23
N LEU A 226 -14.28 8.36 -1.02
CA LEU A 226 -15.22 8.26 -2.14
C LEU A 226 -16.30 7.20 -1.87
N ALA A 227 -15.94 6.04 -1.31
CA ALA A 227 -16.88 4.98 -0.95
C ALA A 227 -17.87 5.39 0.16
N SER A 228 -17.51 6.36 1.01
CA SER A 228 -18.36 6.86 2.10
C SER A 228 -19.34 7.97 1.69
N LEU A 229 -19.20 8.52 0.48
CA LEU A 229 -20.03 9.63 0.00
C LEU A 229 -21.26 9.11 -0.75
N ASN A 230 -22.39 9.81 -0.62
CA ASN A 230 -23.55 9.56 -1.46
C ASN A 230 -23.31 10.14 -2.86
N SER A 231 -23.01 9.28 -3.83
CA SER A 231 -22.66 9.67 -5.19
C SER A 231 -23.78 10.48 -5.87
N SER A 232 -25.05 10.22 -5.56
CA SER A 232 -26.20 10.96 -6.11
C SER A 232 -26.19 12.45 -5.74
N ASP A 233 -25.65 12.80 -4.57
CA ASP A 233 -25.54 14.19 -4.12
C ASP A 233 -24.33 14.92 -4.72
N HIS A 234 -23.40 14.14 -5.29
CA HIS A 234 -22.08 14.61 -5.70
C HIS A 234 -21.76 14.34 -7.17
N THR A 235 -22.74 13.95 -7.99
CA THR A 235 -22.53 13.70 -9.42
C THR A 235 -23.44 14.58 -10.28
N LYS A 236 -23.02 14.83 -11.52
CA LYS A 236 -23.75 15.58 -12.53
C LYS A 236 -23.62 14.89 -13.87
N GLU A 237 -24.64 15.05 -14.71
CA GLU A 237 -24.56 14.71 -16.13
C GLU A 237 -24.04 15.92 -16.92
N VAL A 238 -23.10 15.68 -17.82
CA VAL A 238 -22.56 16.71 -18.72
C VAL A 238 -22.46 16.17 -20.14
N TRP A 239 -22.82 17.00 -21.13
CA TRP A 239 -22.60 16.69 -22.53
C TRP A 239 -21.11 16.86 -22.87
N ASP A 240 -20.45 15.77 -23.22
CA ASP A 240 -19.08 15.79 -23.70
C ASP A 240 -19.05 16.04 -25.21
N GLN A 241 -18.54 17.20 -25.62
CA GLN A 241 -18.47 17.58 -27.04
C GLN A 241 -17.42 16.81 -27.83
N GLN A 242 -16.34 16.33 -27.21
CA GLN A 242 -15.31 15.54 -27.91
C GLN A 242 -15.86 14.16 -28.25
N TRP A 243 -16.59 13.55 -27.31
CA TRP A 243 -17.04 12.16 -27.43
C TRP A 243 -18.52 12.02 -27.82
N GLN A 244 -19.27 13.13 -27.90
CA GLN A 244 -20.69 13.19 -28.27
C GLN A 244 -21.58 12.27 -27.42
N VAL A 245 -21.34 12.28 -26.10
CA VAL A 245 -22.06 11.45 -25.11
C VAL A 245 -22.37 12.25 -23.85
N TYR A 246 -23.44 11.88 -23.14
CA TYR A 246 -23.63 12.31 -21.77
C TYR A 246 -22.71 11.52 -20.84
N ARG A 247 -22.01 12.23 -19.96
CA ARG A 247 -21.14 11.66 -18.94
C ARG A 247 -21.65 12.00 -17.56
N LYS A 248 -21.81 10.97 -16.73
CA LYS A 248 -21.86 11.12 -15.28
C LYS A 248 -20.46 11.46 -14.78
N VAL A 249 -20.33 12.55 -14.04
CA VAL A 249 -19.05 12.98 -13.47
C VAL A 249 -19.24 13.50 -12.04
N PRO A 250 -18.22 13.43 -11.18
CA PRO A 250 -18.25 14.12 -9.90
C PRO A 250 -18.48 15.63 -10.07
N CYS A 251 -19.15 16.26 -9.11
CA CYS A 251 -19.50 17.67 -9.18
C CYS A 251 -18.28 18.61 -9.14
N TRP A 252 -17.08 18.11 -8.81
CA TRP A 252 -15.82 18.85 -8.88
C TRP A 252 -15.03 18.58 -10.17
N SER A 253 -15.60 17.81 -11.10
CA SER A 253 -14.93 17.39 -12.34
C SER A 253 -14.55 18.58 -13.24
N HIS A 254 -13.41 18.43 -13.93
CA HIS A 254 -12.96 19.41 -14.91
C HIS A 254 -13.85 19.49 -16.15
N PHE A 255 -14.68 18.47 -16.42
CA PHE A 255 -15.67 18.47 -17.50
C PHE A 255 -16.81 19.48 -17.28
N LEU A 256 -17.02 19.96 -16.04
CA LEU A 256 -18.02 20.98 -15.72
C LEU A 256 -17.42 22.39 -15.85
N ASN A 257 -18.25 23.37 -16.19
CA ASN A 257 -17.85 24.78 -16.10
C ASN A 257 -17.48 25.12 -14.64
N SER A 258 -16.50 26.01 -14.45
CA SER A 258 -16.01 26.36 -13.11
C SER A 258 -17.11 26.87 -12.17
N ARG A 259 -18.14 27.54 -12.70
CA ARG A 259 -19.31 28.03 -11.92
C ARG A 259 -20.27 26.92 -11.49
N ASP A 260 -20.29 25.81 -12.21
CA ASP A 260 -21.17 24.67 -11.94
C ASP A 260 -20.50 23.63 -11.03
N ARG A 261 -19.20 23.78 -10.74
CA ARG A 261 -18.47 22.87 -9.87
C ARG A 261 -18.86 23.10 -8.41
N CYS A 262 -19.09 22.01 -7.68
CA CYS A 262 -19.26 22.10 -6.22
C CYS A 262 -17.94 22.55 -5.58
N ARG A 263 -18.02 23.34 -4.51
CA ARG A 263 -16.83 23.83 -3.81
C ARG A 263 -16.12 22.68 -3.10
N TYR A 264 -14.81 22.66 -3.25
CA TYR A 264 -13.92 21.77 -2.52
C TYR A 264 -14.02 22.10 -1.03
N THR A 265 -14.68 21.24 -0.25
CA THR A 265 -14.50 21.26 1.20
C THR A 265 -13.19 20.52 1.51
N GLN A 266 -12.44 20.87 2.56
CA GLN A 266 -11.24 20.09 2.95
C GLN A 266 -11.55 18.60 3.25
N SER A 267 -12.83 18.26 3.38
CA SER A 267 -13.40 16.91 3.46
C SER A 267 -13.63 16.22 2.09
N THR A 268 -13.19 16.81 0.98
CA THR A 268 -13.38 16.25 -0.38
C THR A 268 -12.21 15.35 -0.77
N VAL A 269 -12.52 14.33 -1.55
CA VAL A 269 -11.56 13.39 -2.15
C VAL A 269 -10.53 14.14 -3.01
N LYS A 270 -9.22 13.93 -2.81
CA LYS A 270 -8.13 14.47 -3.64
C LYS A 270 -7.78 13.51 -4.78
N ILE A 271 -8.72 13.27 -5.71
CA ILE A 271 -8.42 12.54 -6.96
C ILE A 271 -7.83 13.50 -7.98
#